data_AF-A0A7K4HE09-F1
#
_entry.id   AF-A0A7K4HE09-F1
#
_cell.length_a   1.000
_cell.length_b   1.000
_cell.length_c   1.000
_cell.angle_alpha   90.00
_cell.angle_beta   90.00
_cell.angle_gamma   90.00
#
_symmetry.space_group_name_H-M   'P 1'
#
loop_
_entity.id
_entity.type
_entity.pdbx_description
1 polymer ?
#
loop_
_entity_poly.entity_id
_entity_poly.type
_entity_poly.pdbx_seq_one_letter_code
_entity_poly.pdbx_strand_id
1 'polypeptide(L)'
;MTDYHTKTFYGQKTSITLTSPSKSTPYVFLSCFNRKEDGKWERTSEGEGKTVKITIEEIICILEVLNGNSANWRGYHVFKERKTEIYVGWEKESHQVIQIKIGDYVKKLRFPNLNFFTLMLEHILNEKIEFATSGTTEKKSKDAEIHGESEYGVFSEHILARNGLQVVETTEFGISKETMEVKAKIKVESPQALLIMLESDKEFWIPKSTIHNEYDAKNNNKLQSLIVDKWFMDKQRILK
;
A
#
# COMPACT_ATOMS: atom_id res chain seq x y z
N MET A 1 -12.27 -29.93 -0.61
CA MET A 1 -12.24 -28.48 -0.37
C MET A 1 -13.02 -27.80 -1.48
N THR A 2 -13.77 -26.76 -1.17
CA THR A 2 -14.55 -25.97 -2.13
C THR A 2 -13.60 -25.11 -2.97
N ASP A 3 -13.94 -24.83 -4.23
CA ASP A 3 -13.08 -24.02 -5.11
C ASP A 3 -13.27 -22.51 -4.89
N TYR A 4 -14.45 -22.10 -4.42
CA TYR A 4 -14.81 -20.70 -4.23
C TYR A 4 -15.13 -20.42 -2.76
N HIS A 5 -14.85 -19.18 -2.33
CA HIS A 5 -15.24 -18.67 -1.02
C HIS A 5 -15.87 -17.30 -1.15
N THR A 6 -16.98 -17.05 -0.45
CA THR A 6 -17.58 -15.72 -0.33
C THR A 6 -18.06 -15.50 1.09
N LYS A 7 -17.68 -14.37 1.68
CA LYS A 7 -18.17 -13.96 2.99
C LYS A 7 -18.40 -12.45 3.04
N THR A 8 -19.63 -12.08 3.42
CA THR A 8 -19.99 -10.69 3.72
C THR A 8 -20.01 -10.44 5.21
N PHE A 9 -19.44 -9.30 5.62
CA PHE A 9 -19.42 -8.78 6.98
C PHE A 9 -20.28 -7.51 7.04
N TYR A 10 -21.56 -7.69 7.34
CA TYR A 10 -22.50 -6.59 7.46
C TYR A 10 -22.24 -5.75 8.73
N GLY A 11 -22.40 -4.45 8.59
CA GLY A 11 -22.57 -3.50 9.70
C GLY A 11 -23.95 -2.84 9.62
N GLN A 12 -24.16 -1.79 10.42
CA GLN A 12 -25.41 -1.03 10.38
C GLN A 12 -25.57 -0.20 9.09
N LYS A 13 -24.48 0.43 8.64
CA LYS A 13 -24.47 1.32 7.47
C LYS A 13 -23.49 0.92 6.37
N THR A 14 -22.45 0.17 6.72
CA THR A 14 -21.37 -0.20 5.79
C THR A 14 -21.10 -1.69 5.88
N SER A 15 -20.65 -2.27 4.77
CA SER A 15 -20.35 -3.68 4.66
C SER A 15 -19.09 -3.90 3.83
N ILE A 16 -18.47 -5.07 4.02
CA ILE A 16 -17.39 -5.56 3.17
C ILE A 16 -17.64 -7.02 2.83
N THR A 17 -17.35 -7.40 1.59
CA THR A 17 -17.39 -8.78 1.10
C THR A 17 -16.01 -9.20 0.62
N LEU A 18 -15.56 -10.36 1.10
CA LEU A 18 -14.39 -11.07 0.60
C LEU A 18 -14.86 -12.20 -0.31
N THR A 19 -14.37 -12.20 -1.55
CA THR A 19 -14.68 -13.23 -2.55
C THR A 19 -13.41 -13.79 -3.16
N SER A 20 -13.25 -15.10 -3.07
CA SER A 20 -12.22 -15.89 -3.74
C SER A 20 -12.91 -16.71 -4.85
N PRO A 21 -12.70 -16.37 -6.14
CA PRO A 21 -13.47 -16.98 -7.23
C PRO A 21 -13.06 -18.43 -7.54
N SER A 22 -11.76 -18.75 -7.48
CA SER A 22 -11.22 -20.11 -7.63
C SER A 22 -9.92 -20.24 -6.87
N LYS A 23 -9.59 -21.42 -6.33
CA LYS A 23 -8.29 -21.68 -5.66
C LYS A 23 -7.09 -21.50 -6.61
N SER A 24 -7.30 -21.68 -7.92
CA SER A 24 -6.24 -21.58 -8.94
C SER A 24 -6.00 -20.16 -9.46
N THR A 25 -6.83 -19.18 -9.08
CA THR A 25 -6.62 -17.77 -9.47
C THR A 25 -5.84 -17.02 -8.39
N PRO A 26 -4.73 -16.32 -8.71
CA PRO A 26 -3.82 -15.71 -7.72
C PRO A 26 -4.32 -14.36 -7.19
N TYR A 27 -5.61 -14.25 -6.88
CA TYR A 27 -6.21 -13.05 -6.33
C TYR A 27 -7.54 -13.34 -5.63
N VAL A 28 -7.99 -12.36 -4.84
CA VAL A 28 -9.34 -12.27 -4.28
C VAL A 28 -9.96 -10.93 -4.64
N PHE A 29 -11.25 -10.76 -4.39
CA PHE A 29 -11.93 -9.48 -4.47
C PHE A 29 -12.35 -9.01 -3.08
N LEU A 30 -12.08 -7.75 -2.78
CA LEU A 30 -12.69 -7.03 -1.68
C LEU A 30 -13.69 -6.02 -2.24
N SER A 31 -14.92 -6.09 -1.75
CA SER A 31 -15.99 -5.19 -2.15
C SER A 31 -16.56 -4.47 -0.93
N CYS A 32 -16.58 -3.14 -0.93
CA CYS A 32 -17.26 -2.34 0.08
C CYS A 32 -18.52 -1.70 -0.51
N PHE A 33 -19.59 -1.66 0.26
CA PHE A 33 -20.85 -1.06 -0.14
C PHE A 33 -21.66 -0.65 1.08
N ASN A 34 -22.46 0.41 0.91
CA ASN A 34 -23.21 1.04 1.99
C ASN A 34 -24.70 0.70 1.92
N ARG A 35 -25.38 0.92 3.05
CA ARG A 35 -26.82 0.88 3.13
C ARG A 35 -27.37 2.24 2.73
N LYS A 36 -28.29 2.24 1.76
CA LYS A 36 -29.01 3.41 1.27
C LYS A 36 -30.03 3.88 2.30
N GLU A 37 -30.54 5.10 2.11
CA GLU A 37 -31.58 5.69 2.97
C GLU A 37 -32.89 4.90 2.95
N ASP A 38 -33.21 4.26 1.83
CA ASP A 38 -34.38 3.37 1.68
C ASP A 38 -34.21 2.03 2.41
N GLY A 39 -33.08 1.83 3.09
CA GLY A 39 -32.77 0.63 3.85
C GLY A 39 -32.24 -0.54 3.02
N LYS A 40 -32.13 -0.42 1.69
CA LYS A 40 -31.50 -1.41 0.82
C LYS A 40 -29.97 -1.25 0.82
N TRP A 41 -29.26 -2.30 0.44
CA TRP A 41 -27.82 -2.23 0.23
C TRP A 41 -27.51 -1.80 -1.21
N GLU A 42 -26.47 -0.99 -1.36
CA GLU A 42 -25.84 -0.73 -2.65
C GLU A 42 -25.43 -2.04 -3.34
N ARG A 43 -25.47 -2.04 -4.68
CA ARG A 43 -25.14 -3.20 -5.51
C ARG A 43 -23.95 -2.90 -6.42
N THR A 44 -22.88 -3.67 -6.23
CA THR A 44 -21.67 -3.57 -7.06
C THR A 44 -21.92 -3.90 -8.53
N SER A 45 -22.91 -4.75 -8.83
CA SER A 45 -23.34 -5.03 -10.20
C SER A 45 -24.00 -3.85 -10.91
N GLU A 46 -24.53 -2.87 -10.15
CA GLU A 46 -25.21 -1.68 -10.67
C GLU A 46 -24.27 -0.46 -10.69
N GLY A 47 -22.96 -0.66 -10.46
CA GLY A 47 -21.95 0.39 -10.43
C GLY A 47 -21.87 1.15 -9.10
N GLU A 48 -22.58 0.70 -8.07
CA GLU A 48 -22.53 1.25 -6.72
C GLU A 48 -21.49 0.52 -5.86
N GLY A 49 -21.07 1.10 -4.74
CA GLY A 49 -20.00 0.50 -3.94
C GLY A 49 -18.65 0.57 -4.65
N LYS A 50 -17.69 -0.20 -4.14
CA LYS A 50 -16.35 -0.28 -4.73
C LYS A 50 -15.77 -1.68 -4.56
N THR A 51 -15.35 -2.27 -5.68
CA THR A 51 -14.66 -3.56 -5.72
C THR A 51 -13.22 -3.37 -6.20
N VAL A 52 -12.29 -4.03 -5.52
CA VAL A 52 -10.87 -4.08 -5.87
C VAL A 52 -10.38 -5.52 -5.89
N LYS A 53 -9.45 -5.82 -6.80
CA LYS A 53 -8.81 -7.13 -6.95
C LYS A 53 -7.53 -7.12 -6.11
N ILE A 54 -7.47 -7.93 -5.07
CA ILE A 54 -6.33 -8.04 -4.16
C ILE A 54 -5.44 -9.21 -4.58
N THR A 55 -4.16 -8.96 -4.86
CA THR A 55 -3.18 -10.00 -5.24
C THR A 55 -2.71 -10.81 -4.03
N ILE A 56 -1.91 -11.87 -4.27
CA ILE A 56 -1.30 -12.66 -3.18
C ILE A 56 -0.41 -11.78 -2.29
N GLU A 57 0.39 -10.92 -2.88
CA GLU A 57 1.30 -9.99 -2.20
C GLU A 57 0.53 -8.99 -1.33
N GLU A 58 -0.58 -8.45 -1.85
CA GLU A 58 -1.44 -7.55 -1.07
C GLU A 58 -2.17 -8.29 0.06
N ILE A 59 -2.55 -9.57 -0.12
CA ILE A 59 -3.09 -10.39 0.99
C ILE A 59 -2.03 -10.53 2.10
N ILE A 60 -0.77 -10.79 1.76
CA ILE A 60 0.33 -10.87 2.73
C ILE A 60 0.49 -9.54 3.48
N CYS A 61 0.47 -8.40 2.78
CA CYS A 61 0.54 -7.09 3.40
C CYS A 61 -0.63 -6.80 4.35
N ILE A 62 -1.85 -7.20 3.97
CA ILE A 62 -3.03 -7.05 4.81
C ILE A 62 -2.89 -7.93 6.07
N LEU A 63 -2.42 -9.18 5.92
CA LEU A 63 -2.20 -10.10 7.04
C LEU A 63 -1.11 -9.60 7.98
N GLU A 64 -0.05 -8.98 7.47
CA GLU A 64 1.00 -8.33 8.28
C GLU A 64 0.40 -7.26 9.22
N VAL A 65 -0.58 -6.48 8.73
CA VAL A 65 -1.32 -5.54 9.58
C VAL A 65 -2.25 -6.27 10.54
N LEU A 66 -3.02 -7.26 10.09
CA LEU A 66 -3.98 -7.99 10.93
C LEU A 66 -3.33 -8.80 12.07
N ASN A 67 -2.12 -9.30 11.84
CA ASN A 67 -1.30 -9.97 12.86
C ASN A 67 -0.60 -8.96 13.79
N GLY A 68 -0.75 -7.67 13.49
CA GLY A 68 -0.25 -6.56 14.28
C GLY A 68 1.23 -6.27 14.03
N ASN A 69 1.90 -6.93 13.10
CA ASN A 69 3.32 -6.68 12.81
C ASN A 69 3.55 -5.28 12.23
N SER A 70 2.57 -4.77 11.48
CA SER A 70 2.53 -3.40 10.96
C SER A 70 1.32 -2.63 11.49
N ALA A 71 1.47 -1.31 11.65
CA ALA A 71 0.37 -0.46 12.14
C ALA A 71 -0.71 -0.28 11.06
N ASN A 72 -0.27 -0.16 9.81
CA ASN A 72 -1.12 -0.01 8.64
C ASN A 72 -0.36 -0.34 7.34
N TRP A 73 -1.14 -0.56 6.29
CA TRP A 73 -0.71 -0.73 4.91
C TRP A 73 -1.58 0.13 3.99
N ARG A 74 -0.95 0.67 2.94
CA ARG A 74 -1.62 1.37 1.84
C ARG A 74 -1.19 0.79 0.50
N GLY A 75 -2.19 0.51 -0.33
CA GLY A 75 -2.04 0.17 -1.73
C GLY A 75 -2.85 1.12 -2.61
N TYR A 76 -2.54 1.16 -3.90
CA TYR A 76 -3.29 1.94 -4.88
C TYR A 76 -3.57 1.06 -6.10
N HIS A 77 -4.76 1.14 -6.69
CA HIS A 77 -5.07 0.53 -7.99
C HIS A 77 -5.42 1.63 -8.99
N VAL A 78 -4.85 1.59 -10.19
CA VAL A 78 -5.05 2.56 -11.26
C VAL A 78 -5.76 1.83 -12.39
N PHE A 79 -6.93 2.34 -12.78
CA PHE A 79 -7.69 1.81 -13.89
C PHE A 79 -8.32 2.94 -14.67
N LYS A 80 -8.02 3.05 -15.97
CA LYS A 80 -8.50 4.12 -16.86
C LYS A 80 -8.35 5.51 -16.20
N GLU A 81 -7.13 5.81 -15.75
CA GLU A 81 -6.74 7.05 -15.05
C GLU A 81 -7.33 7.27 -13.66
N ARG A 82 -8.24 6.40 -13.20
CA ARG A 82 -8.80 6.48 -11.84
C ARG A 82 -7.92 5.73 -10.87
N LYS A 83 -7.32 6.46 -9.93
CA LYS A 83 -6.57 5.90 -8.80
C LYS A 83 -7.51 5.62 -7.63
N THR A 84 -7.57 4.37 -7.18
CA THR A 84 -8.33 3.93 -6.01
C THR A 84 -7.35 3.58 -4.90
N GLU A 85 -7.44 4.28 -3.76
CA GLU A 85 -6.68 3.93 -2.56
C GLU A 85 -7.30 2.74 -1.84
N ILE A 86 -6.44 1.85 -1.35
CA ILE A 86 -6.78 0.80 -0.41
C ILE A 86 -5.96 1.05 0.85
N TYR A 87 -6.62 1.09 2.00
CA TYR A 87 -5.96 1.26 3.28
C TYR A 87 -6.48 0.24 4.27
N VAL A 88 -5.56 -0.41 4.98
CA VAL A 88 -5.86 -1.27 6.12
C VAL A 88 -5.02 -0.82 7.30
N GLY A 89 -5.63 -0.56 8.44
CA GLY A 89 -4.88 -0.12 9.61
C GLY A 89 -5.68 -0.13 10.91
N TRP A 90 -4.97 -0.20 12.03
CA TRP A 90 -5.56 -0.14 13.36
C TRP A 90 -5.96 1.28 13.72
N GLU A 91 -7.13 1.47 14.36
CA GLU A 91 -7.52 2.81 14.83
C GLU A 91 -6.67 3.29 16.00
N LYS A 92 -6.19 2.36 16.83
CA LYS A 92 -5.43 2.60 18.06
C LYS A 92 -4.47 1.45 18.28
N GLU A 93 -3.44 1.68 19.10
CA GLU A 93 -2.48 0.66 19.54
C GLU A 93 -3.13 -0.50 20.31
N SER A 94 -4.39 -0.37 20.74
CA SER A 94 -5.12 -1.46 21.40
C SER A 94 -5.52 -2.61 20.46
N HIS A 95 -5.40 -2.44 19.14
CA HIS A 95 -5.68 -3.46 18.11
C HIS A 95 -7.08 -4.12 18.22
N GLN A 96 -8.07 -3.39 18.73
CA GLN A 96 -9.44 -3.89 18.89
C GLN A 96 -10.31 -3.65 17.65
N VAL A 97 -9.91 -2.69 16.82
CA VAL A 97 -10.69 -2.18 15.69
C VAL A 97 -9.76 -1.97 14.51
N ILE A 98 -9.92 -2.81 13.48
CA ILE A 98 -9.27 -2.58 12.19
C ILE A 98 -10.21 -1.74 11.32
N GLN A 99 -9.63 -0.79 10.61
CA GLN A 99 -10.28 -0.03 9.56
C GLN A 99 -9.78 -0.51 8.21
N ILE A 100 -10.71 -0.86 7.33
CA ILE A 100 -10.47 -1.15 5.92
C ILE A 100 -11.15 -0.05 5.10
N LYS A 101 -10.40 0.66 4.27
CA LYS A 101 -10.89 1.71 3.39
C LYS A 101 -10.56 1.35 1.94
N ILE A 102 -11.55 1.51 1.05
CA ILE A 102 -11.41 1.29 -0.39
C ILE A 102 -12.08 2.48 -1.09
N GLY A 103 -11.28 3.39 -1.65
CA GLY A 103 -11.76 4.70 -2.09
C GLY A 103 -12.46 5.45 -0.94
N ASP A 104 -13.69 5.91 -1.17
CA ASP A 104 -14.46 6.64 -0.15
C ASP A 104 -15.20 5.72 0.83
N TYR A 105 -15.14 4.41 0.63
CA TYR A 105 -15.84 3.45 1.48
C TYR A 105 -14.97 3.03 2.67
N VAL A 106 -15.55 3.05 3.86
CA VAL A 106 -14.88 2.66 5.10
C VAL A 106 -15.67 1.59 5.84
N LYS A 107 -15.02 0.45 6.11
CA LYS A 107 -15.55 -0.60 6.96
C LYS A 107 -14.64 -0.82 8.17
N LYS A 108 -15.25 -0.81 9.36
CA LYS A 108 -14.60 -1.20 10.61
C LYS A 108 -14.98 -2.64 10.93
N LEU A 109 -13.99 -3.43 11.32
CA LEU A 109 -14.18 -4.78 11.87
C LEU A 109 -13.69 -4.81 13.31
N ARG A 110 -14.42 -5.54 14.13
CA ARG A 110 -14.14 -5.81 15.54
C ARG A 110 -14.36 -7.30 15.78
N PHE A 111 -13.96 -7.79 16.94
CA PHE A 111 -14.32 -9.13 17.39
C PHE A 111 -15.85 -9.34 17.30
N PRO A 112 -16.35 -10.50 16.82
CA PRO A 112 -15.60 -11.67 16.32
C PRO A 112 -15.28 -11.62 14.81
N ASN A 113 -15.89 -10.67 14.07
CA ASN A 113 -15.74 -10.56 12.62
C ASN A 113 -14.29 -10.32 12.17
N LEU A 114 -13.53 -9.58 12.96
CA LEU A 114 -12.10 -9.36 12.75
C LEU A 114 -11.34 -10.70 12.72
N ASN A 115 -11.46 -11.52 13.77
CA ASN A 115 -10.79 -12.81 13.86
C ASN A 115 -11.21 -13.73 12.71
N PHE A 116 -12.50 -13.77 12.39
CA PHE A 116 -12.99 -14.56 11.26
C PHE A 116 -12.37 -14.09 9.93
N PHE A 117 -12.29 -12.78 9.71
CA PHE A 117 -11.68 -12.21 8.50
C PHE A 117 -10.21 -12.59 8.38
N THR A 118 -9.44 -12.49 9.47
CA THR A 118 -8.02 -12.89 9.50
C THR A 118 -7.86 -14.38 9.16
N LEU A 119 -8.55 -15.27 9.87
CA LEU A 119 -8.49 -16.72 9.62
C LEU A 119 -8.88 -17.08 8.18
N MET A 120 -9.87 -16.38 7.63
CA MET A 120 -10.32 -16.61 6.25
C MET A 120 -9.27 -16.16 5.23
N LEU A 121 -8.58 -15.04 5.45
CA LEU A 121 -7.48 -14.60 4.59
C LEU A 121 -6.27 -15.53 4.65
N GLU A 122 -5.91 -16.01 5.85
CA GLU A 122 -4.82 -16.99 6.01
C GLU A 122 -5.14 -18.30 5.28
N HIS A 123 -6.36 -18.82 5.45
CA HIS A 123 -6.85 -19.99 4.73
C HIS A 123 -6.75 -19.81 3.21
N ILE A 124 -7.30 -18.71 2.68
CA ILE A 124 -7.28 -18.45 1.24
C ILE A 124 -5.85 -18.24 0.73
N LEU A 125 -5.00 -17.55 1.48
CA LEU A 125 -3.59 -17.35 1.11
C LEU A 125 -2.88 -18.69 0.94
N ASN A 126 -3.01 -19.60 1.90
CA ASN A 126 -2.41 -20.93 1.82
C ASN A 126 -2.91 -21.70 0.60
N GLU A 127 -4.21 -21.66 0.33
CA GLU A 127 -4.77 -22.27 -0.89
C GLU A 127 -4.22 -21.62 -2.17
N LYS A 128 -4.09 -20.29 -2.23
CA LYS A 128 -3.53 -19.62 -3.41
C LYS A 128 -2.08 -19.99 -3.64
N ILE A 129 -1.28 -20.04 -2.57
CA ILE A 129 0.10 -20.47 -2.66
C ILE A 129 0.16 -21.90 -3.20
N GLU A 130 -0.64 -22.81 -2.66
CA GLU A 130 -0.65 -24.21 -3.12
C GLU A 130 -1.10 -24.35 -4.58
N PHE A 131 -2.24 -23.75 -4.96
CA PHE A 131 -2.90 -24.07 -6.23
C PHE A 131 -2.67 -23.05 -7.35
N ALA A 132 -2.43 -21.78 -7.04
CA ALA A 132 -2.23 -20.73 -8.04
C ALA A 132 -0.75 -20.51 -8.40
N THR A 133 0.20 -21.05 -7.62
CA THR A 133 1.65 -20.95 -7.90
C THR A 133 2.28 -22.27 -8.37
N SER A 134 1.61 -23.40 -8.14
CA SER A 134 2.00 -24.68 -8.72
C SER A 134 1.73 -24.63 -10.23
N GLY A 135 2.79 -24.59 -11.07
CA GLY A 135 2.79 -24.35 -12.52
C GLY A 135 1.96 -25.29 -13.42
N THR A 136 0.99 -26.00 -12.87
CA THR A 136 -0.09 -26.75 -13.54
C THR A 136 -1.18 -25.81 -14.08
N THR A 137 -0.81 -24.93 -15.02
CA THR A 137 -1.82 -24.33 -15.90
C THR A 137 -2.17 -25.36 -16.98
N GLU A 138 -3.29 -26.05 -16.83
CA GLU A 138 -3.87 -26.77 -17.97
C GLU A 138 -4.15 -25.74 -19.07
N LYS A 139 -3.36 -25.78 -20.15
CA LYS A 139 -3.64 -25.04 -21.38
C LYS A 139 -4.98 -25.54 -21.94
N LYS A 140 -6.09 -24.91 -21.54
CA LYS A 140 -7.33 -25.00 -22.31
C LYS A 140 -7.15 -24.17 -23.58
N SER A 141 -6.85 -24.86 -24.66
CA SER A 141 -6.85 -24.33 -26.01
C SER A 141 -8.28 -24.05 -26.50
N LYS A 142 -8.46 -22.81 -26.97
CA LYS A 142 -9.29 -22.32 -28.09
C LYS A 142 -10.39 -21.30 -27.76
N ASP A 143 -10.19 -20.13 -28.38
CA ASP A 143 -11.16 -19.24 -29.01
C ASP A 143 -12.26 -18.66 -28.12
N ALA A 144 -11.87 -17.66 -27.32
CA ALA A 144 -12.74 -16.54 -26.99
C ALA A 144 -11.90 -15.25 -27.05
N GLU A 145 -12.48 -14.24 -27.69
CA GLU A 145 -11.88 -12.98 -28.10
C GLU A 145 -10.99 -12.33 -27.03
N ILE A 146 -9.85 -11.84 -27.50
CA ILE A 146 -8.94 -10.95 -26.78
C ILE A 146 -9.69 -9.63 -26.53
N HIS A 147 -10.54 -9.60 -25.50
CA HIS A 147 -10.88 -8.36 -24.84
C HIS A 147 -9.74 -8.07 -23.87
N GLY A 148 -8.91 -7.10 -24.28
CA GLY A 148 -7.61 -6.80 -23.69
C GLY A 148 -7.61 -6.87 -22.17
N GLU A 149 -6.63 -7.62 -21.65
CA GLU A 149 -6.05 -7.37 -20.35
C GLU A 149 -5.54 -5.92 -20.35
N SER A 150 -6.45 -4.99 -20.09
CA SER A 150 -6.11 -3.59 -19.89
C SER A 150 -5.14 -3.55 -18.72
N GLU A 151 -3.94 -3.02 -18.97
CA GLU A 151 -2.87 -2.72 -18.01
C GLU A 151 -3.41 -2.47 -16.60
N TYR A 152 -3.46 -3.51 -15.77
CA TYR A 152 -3.51 -3.35 -14.32
C TYR A 152 -2.09 -3.04 -13.87
N GLY A 153 -1.63 -1.83 -14.15
CA GLY A 153 -0.34 -1.35 -13.70
C GLY A 153 -0.50 -0.66 -12.37
N VAL A 154 -0.31 -1.35 -11.24
CA VAL A 154 0.13 -0.68 -10.00
C VAL A 154 1.00 -1.55 -9.12
N PHE A 155 2.11 -0.96 -8.68
CA PHE A 155 2.71 -1.24 -7.38
C PHE A 155 3.30 0.05 -6.81
N SER A 156 2.83 0.48 -5.64
CA SER A 156 3.46 1.52 -4.82
C SER A 156 3.00 1.28 -3.40
N GLU A 157 3.82 0.54 -2.65
CA GLU A 157 3.51 0.13 -1.28
C GLU A 157 4.04 1.14 -0.27
N HIS A 158 3.21 1.46 0.70
CA HIS A 158 3.65 2.18 1.89
C HIS A 158 3.24 1.38 3.12
N ILE A 159 4.22 0.68 3.71
CA ILE A 159 4.07 -0.01 4.99
C ILE A 159 4.77 0.83 6.06
N LEU A 160 4.06 1.12 7.15
CA LEU A 160 4.66 1.73 8.35
C LEU A 160 4.88 0.63 9.39
N ALA A 161 6.14 0.23 9.59
CA ALA A 161 6.51 -0.73 10.61
C ALA A 161 6.41 -0.11 12.02
N ARG A 162 6.24 -0.95 13.05
CA ARG A 162 6.08 -0.54 14.46
C ARG A 162 7.17 0.38 15.01
N ASN A 163 8.37 0.35 14.44
CA ASN A 163 9.52 1.18 14.83
C ASN A 163 9.59 2.53 14.09
N GLY A 164 8.56 2.89 13.31
CA GLY A 164 8.56 4.10 12.50
C GLY A 164 9.48 4.04 11.27
N LEU A 165 10.10 2.88 10.98
CA LEU A 165 10.71 2.65 9.67
C LEU A 165 9.61 2.42 8.65
N GLN A 166 9.68 3.19 7.57
CA GLN A 166 8.87 2.98 6.40
C GLN A 166 9.50 1.85 5.59
N VAL A 167 8.78 0.75 5.39
CA VAL A 167 9.14 -0.25 4.39
C VAL A 167 8.43 0.19 3.12
N VAL A 168 9.20 0.76 2.20
CA VAL A 168 8.77 1.01 0.81
C VAL A 168 9.49 -0.03 -0.02
N GLU A 169 8.85 -1.17 -0.28
CA GLU A 169 9.27 -1.96 -1.43
C GLU A 169 8.86 -1.16 -2.67
N THR A 170 9.86 -0.65 -3.38
CA THR A 170 9.66 0.01 -4.66
C THR A 170 10.00 -1.04 -5.70
N THR A 171 9.03 -1.87 -6.10
CA THR A 171 9.19 -2.59 -7.37
C THR A 171 8.94 -1.58 -8.49
N GLU A 172 10.06 -1.16 -9.07
CA GLU A 172 10.27 -0.59 -10.40
C GLU A 172 9.05 0.07 -11.07
N PHE A 173 8.80 1.33 -10.74
CA PHE A 173 8.42 2.32 -11.74
C PHE A 173 9.02 3.67 -11.33
N GLY A 174 9.71 4.31 -12.27
CA GLY A 174 10.38 5.60 -12.08
C GLY A 174 9.39 6.67 -11.65
N ILE A 175 9.19 6.82 -10.33
CA ILE A 175 8.82 8.10 -9.78
C ILE A 175 9.98 9.00 -10.18
N SER A 176 9.74 9.95 -11.08
CA SER A 176 10.62 11.09 -11.24
C SER A 176 10.83 11.64 -9.84
N LYS A 177 11.95 11.27 -9.21
CA LYS A 177 12.40 11.89 -7.97
C LYS A 177 12.61 13.33 -8.36
N GLU A 178 11.63 14.18 -8.06
CA GLU A 178 11.82 15.61 -8.16
C GLU A 178 12.98 15.92 -7.23
N THR A 179 14.15 16.12 -7.82
CA THR A 179 15.36 16.48 -7.13
C THR A 179 15.52 17.98 -7.23
N MET A 180 16.07 18.57 -6.18
CA MET A 180 16.39 19.98 -6.13
C MET A 180 17.85 20.16 -5.76
N GLU A 181 18.46 21.18 -6.35
CA GLU A 181 19.84 21.55 -6.06
C GLU A 181 19.86 22.47 -4.84
N VAL A 182 20.66 22.11 -3.84
CA VAL A 182 20.81 22.83 -2.58
C VAL A 182 22.28 23.10 -2.33
N LYS A 183 22.64 24.37 -2.16
CA LYS A 183 24.01 24.75 -1.74
C LYS A 183 24.14 24.64 -0.22
N ALA A 184 24.99 23.74 0.23
CA ALA A 184 25.21 23.52 1.66
C ALA A 184 26.67 23.19 1.99
N LYS A 185 27.07 23.47 3.23
CA LYS A 185 28.34 23.01 3.82
C LYS A 185 28.07 21.75 4.63
N ILE A 186 28.88 20.70 4.44
CA ILE A 186 28.81 19.48 5.26
C ILE A 186 29.64 19.72 6.52
N LYS A 187 29.01 19.70 7.69
CA LYS A 187 29.72 19.90 8.97
C LYS A 187 30.19 18.59 9.60
N VAL A 188 29.30 17.59 9.59
CA VAL A 188 29.53 16.32 10.28
C VAL A 188 28.95 15.19 9.43
N GLU A 189 29.68 14.09 9.35
CA GLU A 189 29.24 12.87 8.71
C GLU A 189 28.96 11.78 9.76
N SER A 190 27.82 11.12 9.63
CA SER A 190 27.49 9.89 10.35
C SER A 190 27.36 8.72 9.37
N PRO A 191 27.25 7.47 9.85
CA PRO A 191 27.07 6.31 8.97
C PRO A 191 25.85 6.42 8.05
N GLN A 192 24.75 7.05 8.51
CA GLN A 192 23.47 7.09 7.79
C GLN A 192 23.04 8.49 7.29
N ALA A 193 23.63 9.56 7.82
CA ALA A 193 23.21 10.94 7.54
C ALA A 193 24.39 11.93 7.59
N LEU A 194 24.19 13.09 6.97
CA LEU A 194 25.11 14.24 7.01
C LEU A 194 24.43 15.39 7.73
N LEU A 195 25.17 16.12 8.56
CA LEU A 195 24.75 17.41 9.08
C LEU A 195 25.16 18.47 8.07
N ILE A 196 24.19 19.14 7.47
CA ILE A 196 24.44 20.20 6.49
C ILE A 196 23.98 21.56 7.01
N MET A 197 24.72 22.59 6.61
CA MET A 197 24.45 24.00 6.89
C MET A 197 24.18 24.73 5.58
N LEU A 198 23.01 25.35 5.46
CA LEU A 198 22.67 26.18 4.30
C LEU A 198 23.32 27.56 4.36
N GLU A 199 23.25 28.30 3.25
CA GLU A 199 23.60 29.72 3.21
C GLU A 199 22.77 30.59 4.19
N SER A 200 21.59 30.11 4.60
CA SER A 200 20.74 30.76 5.60
C SER A 200 21.16 30.49 7.06
N ASP A 201 22.34 29.91 7.29
CA ASP A 201 22.87 29.45 8.59
C ASP A 201 21.97 28.44 9.32
N LYS A 202 20.97 27.87 8.63
CA LYS A 202 20.14 26.78 9.15
C LYS A 202 20.87 25.44 9.02
N GLU A 203 20.87 24.69 10.10
CA GLU A 203 21.47 23.35 10.20
C GLU A 203 20.39 22.27 10.24
N PHE A 204 20.59 21.18 9.50
CA PHE A 204 19.74 20.00 9.60
C PHE A 204 20.45 18.73 9.14
N TRP A 205 19.95 17.60 9.64
CA TRP A 205 20.41 16.29 9.24
C TRP A 205 19.71 15.84 7.96
N ILE A 206 20.49 15.41 6.97
CA ILE A 206 20.02 14.85 5.71
C ILE A 206 20.50 13.40 5.58
N PRO A 207 19.60 12.42 5.33
CA PRO A 207 19.99 11.04 5.08
C PRO A 207 20.83 10.93 3.80
N LYS A 208 21.89 10.13 3.83
CA LYS A 208 22.76 9.91 2.65
C LYS A 208 21.98 9.33 1.46
N SER A 209 20.94 8.54 1.72
CA SER A 209 20.07 7.94 0.71
C SER A 209 19.22 8.96 -0.07
N THR A 210 19.11 10.20 0.40
CA THR A 210 18.34 11.28 -0.26
C THR A 210 19.21 12.18 -1.14
N ILE A 211 20.52 11.94 -1.20
CA ILE A 211 21.50 12.71 -1.97
C ILE A 211 21.89 11.89 -3.20
N HIS A 212 21.74 12.47 -4.40
CA HIS A 212 21.92 11.76 -5.67
C HIS A 212 23.20 12.14 -6.42
N ASN A 213 24.10 12.89 -5.78
CA ASN A 213 25.40 13.24 -6.33
C ASN A 213 26.52 12.95 -5.34
N GLU A 214 27.74 12.86 -5.87
CA GLU A 214 28.94 12.76 -5.04
C GLU A 214 29.15 14.06 -4.25
N TYR A 215 29.58 13.91 -3.00
CA TYR A 215 29.86 15.01 -2.08
C TYR A 215 31.18 14.78 -1.36
N ASP A 216 31.84 15.87 -0.98
CA ASP A 216 33.09 15.83 -0.21
C ASP A 216 32.79 16.15 1.26
N ALA A 217 32.73 15.11 2.08
CA ALA A 217 32.53 15.21 3.52
C ALA A 217 33.83 15.50 4.30
N LYS A 218 35.01 15.47 3.66
CA LYS A 218 36.29 15.73 4.32
C LYS A 218 36.63 17.23 4.38
N ASN A 219 35.92 18.05 3.61
CA ASN A 219 36.22 19.47 3.42
C ASN A 219 35.12 20.36 4.03
N ASN A 220 35.08 20.39 5.37
CA ASN A 220 33.95 20.89 6.18
C ASN A 220 33.61 22.39 6.01
N ASN A 221 34.43 23.14 5.28
CA ASN A 221 34.29 24.58 5.10
C ASN A 221 33.87 25.02 3.69
N LYS A 222 33.70 24.07 2.75
CA LYS A 222 33.35 24.38 1.36
C LYS A 222 31.84 24.25 1.12
N LEU A 223 31.25 25.27 0.49
CA LEU A 223 29.89 25.19 -0.06
C LEU A 223 29.91 24.25 -1.27
N GLN A 224 29.06 23.23 -1.25
CA GLN A 224 28.89 22.29 -2.34
C GLN A 224 27.42 22.21 -2.73
N SER A 225 27.17 22.02 -4.02
CA SER A 225 25.82 21.75 -4.53
C SER A 225 25.49 20.29 -4.28
N LEU A 226 24.40 20.06 -3.56
CA LEU A 226 23.84 18.74 -3.29
C LEU A 226 22.53 18.60 -4.07
N ILE A 227 22.38 17.49 -4.77
CA ILE A 227 21.15 17.13 -5.45
C ILE A 227 20.33 16.27 -4.49
N VAL A 228 19.26 16.84 -3.94
CA VAL A 228 18.49 16.25 -2.85
C VAL A 228 17.05 16.01 -3.27
N ASP A 229 16.44 14.96 -2.75
CA ASP A 229 14.99 14.73 -2.86
C ASP A 229 14.15 15.91 -2.34
N LYS A 230 13.30 16.49 -3.20
CA LYS A 230 12.46 17.66 -2.86
C LYS A 230 11.49 17.39 -1.71
N TRP A 231 10.92 16.19 -1.62
CA TRP A 231 10.01 15.80 -0.54
C TRP A 231 10.63 15.94 0.86
N PHE A 232 11.96 15.74 0.98
CA PHE A 232 12.66 15.85 2.24
C PHE A 232 12.82 17.32 2.66
N MET A 233 13.11 18.20 1.70
CA MET A 233 13.26 19.63 1.91
C MET A 233 11.94 20.31 2.26
N ASP A 234 10.83 19.90 1.62
CA ASP A 234 9.48 20.38 1.92
C ASP A 234 9.06 20.02 3.35
N LYS A 235 9.40 18.80 3.81
CA LYS A 235 9.09 18.32 5.17
C LYS A 235 9.82 19.12 6.27
N GLN A 236 11.03 19.60 5.98
CA GLN A 236 11.82 20.43 6.91
C GLN A 236 11.37 21.91 6.92
N ARG A 237 10.34 22.29 6.14
CA ARG A 237 9.86 23.68 6.00
C ARG A 237 10.97 24.67 5.65
N ILE A 238 11.95 24.23 4.86
CA ILE A 238 13.09 25.06 4.46
C ILE A 238 12.68 26.05 3.35
N LEU A 239 11.58 25.79 2.65
CA LEU A 239 10.96 26.70 1.70
C LEU A 239 9.83 27.49 2.37
N LYS A 240 10.17 28.69 2.85
CA LYS A 240 9.30 29.86 2.80
C LYS A 240 10.12 31.04 2.29
#